data_AF-A0A7L4NVW2-F1
#
_entry.id   AF-A0A7L4NVW2-F1
#
_cell.length_a   1.000
_cell.length_b   1.000
_cell.length_c   1.000
_cell.angle_alpha   90.00
_cell.angle_beta   90.00
_cell.angle_gamma   90.00
#
_symmetry.space_group_name_H-M   'P 1'
#
loop_
_entity.id
_entity.type
_entity.pdbx_description
1 polymer ?
#
loop_
_entity_poly.entity_id
_entity_poly.type
_entity_poly.pdbx_seq_one_letter_code
_entity_poly.pdbx_strand_id
1 'polypeptide(L)'
;MNLDDKGQGSVEVLLVFLIVFIVIIIFVGVITSATEKAETGSLAEARMQGEKIATAINNVYSHGPGYSINITIPPSPNITALVNQPENYITVIYNGQQIQIKVIPTNLNTSNITSDPNGVSDIIYTVSNQNGTVYIKKN
;
A
#
# COMPACT_ATOMS: atom_id res chain seq x y z
N MET A 1 -6.67 66.86 14.63
CA MET A 1 -6.74 65.94 13.48
C MET A 1 -5.54 65.00 13.54
N ASN A 2 -5.65 63.84 14.19
CA ASN A 2 -4.69 62.72 14.03
C ASN A 2 -5.18 61.41 14.70
N LEU A 3 -6.49 61.13 14.61
CA LEU A 3 -7.09 59.87 15.08
C LEU A 3 -7.88 59.15 13.98
N ASP A 4 -8.15 59.81 12.85
CA ASP A 4 -8.95 59.27 11.74
C ASP A 4 -8.14 58.31 10.86
N ASP A 5 -6.85 58.59 10.61
CA ASP A 5 -5.96 57.75 9.79
C ASP A 5 -5.55 56.42 10.46
N LYS A 6 -5.67 56.32 11.79
CA LYS A 6 -5.29 55.10 12.53
C LYS A 6 -6.37 54.01 12.44
N GLY A 7 -7.64 54.40 12.35
CA GLY A 7 -8.76 53.46 12.21
C GLY A 7 -8.81 52.81 10.82
N GLN A 8 -8.53 53.59 9.77
CA GLN A 8 -8.55 53.11 8.38
C GLN A 8 -7.45 52.05 8.12
N GLY A 9 -6.22 52.30 8.61
CA GLY A 9 -5.12 51.34 8.49
C GLY A 9 -5.36 50.03 9.26
N SER A 10 -5.97 50.09 10.45
CA SER A 10 -6.30 48.88 11.23
C SER A 10 -7.38 48.01 10.58
N VAL A 11 -8.38 48.61 9.92
CA VAL A 11 -9.45 47.86 9.23
C VAL A 11 -8.93 47.18 7.98
N GLU A 12 -8.08 47.84 7.20
CA GLU A 12 -7.46 47.25 6.02
C GLU A 12 -6.56 46.06 6.38
N VAL A 13 -5.75 46.20 7.43
CA VAL A 13 -4.92 45.11 7.96
C VAL A 13 -5.78 43.95 8.47
N LEU A 14 -6.89 44.22 9.17
CA LEU A 14 -7.82 43.20 9.64
C LEU A 14 -8.48 42.44 8.48
N LEU A 15 -8.86 43.15 7.41
CA LEU A 15 -9.42 42.54 6.20
C LEU A 15 -8.40 41.63 5.50
N VAL A 16 -7.14 42.09 5.38
CA VAL A 16 -6.06 41.28 4.80
C VAL A 16 -5.83 40.02 5.64
N PHE A 17 -5.76 40.13 6.96
CA PHE A 17 -5.64 38.96 7.83
C PHE A 17 -6.81 37.99 7.65
N LEU A 18 -8.05 38.48 7.58
CA LEU A 18 -9.23 37.66 7.36
C LEU A 18 -9.13 36.86 6.05
N ILE A 19 -8.75 37.53 4.95
CA ILE A 19 -8.57 36.88 3.65
C ILE A 19 -7.47 35.81 3.73
N VAL A 20 -6.34 36.13 4.36
CA VAL A 20 -5.23 35.18 4.56
C VAL A 20 -5.70 33.94 5.35
N PHE A 21 -6.47 34.11 6.42
CA PHE A 21 -7.01 32.99 7.19
C PHE A 21 -7.95 32.11 6.36
N ILE A 22 -8.86 32.71 5.59
CA ILE A 22 -9.78 31.96 4.71
C ILE A 22 -9.00 31.15 3.69
N VAL A 23 -7.99 31.75 3.06
CA VAL A 23 -7.13 31.08 2.09
C VAL A 23 -6.40 29.90 2.74
N ILE A 24 -5.80 30.09 3.92
CA ILE A 24 -5.12 29.01 4.66
C ILE A 24 -6.08 27.85 4.94
N ILE A 25 -7.29 28.12 5.41
CA ILE A 25 -8.28 27.07 5.71
C ILE A 25 -8.62 26.25 4.46
N ILE A 26 -8.81 26.91 3.32
CA ILE A 26 -9.09 26.23 2.05
C ILE A 26 -7.91 25.34 1.63
N PHE A 27 -6.68 25.86 1.69
CA PHE A 27 -5.49 25.10 1.32
C PHE A 27 -5.25 23.89 2.23
N VAL A 28 -5.48 24.04 3.54
CA VAL A 28 -5.41 22.90 4.48
C VAL A 28 -6.38 21.79 4.04
N GLY A 29 -7.63 22.14 3.73
CA GLY A 29 -8.62 21.16 3.25
C GLY A 29 -8.18 20.43 1.97
N VAL A 30 -7.64 21.18 0.99
CA VAL A 30 -7.14 20.60 -0.27
C VAL A 30 -5.97 19.64 -0.02
N ILE A 31 -5.02 20.03 0.83
CA ILE A 31 -3.85 19.20 1.16
C ILE A 31 -4.31 17.90 1.84
N THR A 32 -5.20 17.99 2.83
CA THR A 32 -5.73 16.80 3.53
C THR A 32 -6.41 15.84 2.55
N SER A 33 -7.30 16.34 1.70
CA SER A 33 -7.98 15.49 0.70
C SER A 33 -7.02 14.88 -0.34
N ALA A 34 -5.97 15.59 -0.72
CA ALA A 34 -4.94 15.06 -1.62
C ALA A 34 -4.16 13.92 -0.95
N THR A 35 -3.79 14.09 0.32
CA THR A 35 -3.10 13.06 1.11
C THR A 35 -3.94 11.81 1.27
N GLU A 36 -5.22 11.92 1.66
CA GLU A 36 -6.12 10.77 1.82
C GLU A 36 -6.30 9.96 0.52
N LYS A 37 -6.41 10.66 -0.62
CA LYS A 37 -6.48 10.02 -1.94
C LYS A 37 -5.18 9.30 -2.29
N ALA A 38 -4.04 9.89 -1.97
CA ALA A 38 -2.73 9.29 -2.22
C ALA A 38 -2.54 8.01 -1.37
N GLU A 39 -2.94 8.03 -0.09
CA GLU A 39 -2.91 6.85 0.78
C GLU A 39 -3.84 5.75 0.27
N THR A 40 -5.07 6.10 -0.13
CA THR A 40 -6.02 5.14 -0.71
C THR A 40 -5.49 4.52 -2.01
N GLY A 41 -4.84 5.31 -2.86
CA GLY A 41 -4.19 4.83 -4.08
C GLY A 41 -3.08 3.83 -3.79
N SER A 42 -2.21 4.15 -2.84
CA SER A 42 -1.09 3.29 -2.44
C SER A 42 -1.57 1.98 -1.79
N LEU A 43 -2.66 2.03 -1.01
CA LEU A 43 -3.31 0.85 -0.46
C LEU A 43 -3.89 -0.04 -1.58
N ALA A 44 -4.49 0.55 -2.60
CA ALA A 44 -4.99 -0.19 -3.76
C ALA A 44 -3.85 -0.87 -4.52
N GLU A 45 -2.70 -0.22 -4.67
CA GLU A 45 -1.49 -0.82 -5.25
C GLU A 45 -0.96 -1.98 -4.42
N ALA A 46 -0.90 -1.84 -3.09
CA ALA A 46 -0.51 -2.92 -2.19
C ALA A 46 -1.46 -4.12 -2.32
N ARG A 47 -2.77 -3.87 -2.43
CA ARG A 47 -3.77 -4.91 -2.71
C ARG A 47 -3.51 -5.59 -4.04
N MET A 48 -3.25 -4.84 -5.12
CA MET A 48 -2.95 -5.41 -6.43
C MET A 48 -1.71 -6.31 -6.41
N GLN A 49 -0.66 -5.93 -5.67
CA GLN A 49 0.50 -6.81 -5.48
C GLN A 49 0.12 -8.09 -4.75
N GLY A 50 -0.69 -7.99 -3.70
CA GLY A 50 -1.24 -9.13 -3.00
C GLY A 50 -2.04 -10.09 -3.89
N GLU A 51 -2.88 -9.56 -4.77
CA GLU A 51 -3.68 -10.34 -5.72
C GLU A 51 -2.77 -11.05 -6.75
N LYS A 52 -1.68 -10.42 -7.19
CA LYS A 52 -0.67 -11.05 -8.04
C LYS A 52 0.01 -12.23 -7.34
N ILE A 53 0.38 -12.07 -6.06
CA ILE A 53 0.95 -13.15 -5.25
C ILE A 53 -0.06 -14.29 -5.11
N ALA A 54 -1.31 -13.99 -4.75
CA ALA A 54 -2.36 -14.99 -4.61
C ALA A 54 -2.63 -15.72 -5.93
N THR A 55 -2.67 -15.00 -7.05
CA THR A 55 -2.83 -15.57 -8.39
C THR A 55 -1.68 -16.52 -8.72
N ALA A 56 -0.44 -16.14 -8.41
CA ALA A 56 0.72 -16.98 -8.62
C ALA A 56 0.64 -18.29 -7.82
N ILE A 57 0.30 -18.19 -6.54
CA ILE A 57 0.09 -19.35 -5.66
C ILE A 57 -1.03 -20.25 -6.20
N ASN A 58 -2.17 -19.67 -6.58
CA ASN A 58 -3.32 -20.39 -7.12
C ASN A 58 -2.99 -21.09 -8.44
N ASN A 59 -2.27 -20.42 -9.33
CA ASN A 59 -1.80 -21.00 -10.59
C ASN A 59 -0.89 -22.19 -10.34
N VAL A 60 0.10 -22.03 -9.45
CA VAL A 60 1.04 -23.11 -9.14
C VAL A 60 0.35 -24.30 -8.49
N TYR A 61 -0.61 -24.05 -7.62
CA TYR A 61 -1.41 -25.11 -7.04
C TYR A 61 -2.24 -25.84 -8.11
N SER A 62 -2.95 -25.11 -8.96
CA SER A 62 -3.91 -25.65 -9.92
C SER A 62 -3.25 -26.42 -11.08
N HIS A 63 -2.03 -26.06 -11.48
CA HIS A 63 -1.27 -26.80 -12.49
C HIS A 63 -0.68 -28.13 -11.96
N GLY A 64 -0.66 -28.30 -10.63
CA GLY A 64 -0.26 -29.55 -9.99
C GLY A 64 1.24 -29.71 -9.76
N PRO A 65 1.66 -30.89 -9.27
CA PRO A 65 3.04 -31.15 -8.84
C PRO A 65 4.07 -30.96 -9.96
N GLY A 66 5.19 -30.33 -9.64
CA GLY A 66 6.31 -30.09 -10.57
C GLY A 66 6.23 -28.76 -11.31
N TYR A 67 5.11 -28.05 -11.24
CA TYR A 67 4.97 -26.71 -11.83
C TYR A 67 5.59 -25.63 -10.94
N SER A 68 6.24 -24.64 -11.56
CA SER A 68 6.81 -23.49 -10.88
C SER A 68 6.74 -22.24 -11.73
N ILE A 69 6.70 -21.08 -11.07
CA ILE A 69 6.77 -19.76 -11.69
C ILE A 69 7.62 -18.83 -10.85
N ASN A 70 8.21 -17.84 -11.50
CA ASN A 70 8.86 -16.73 -10.83
C ASN A 70 7.91 -15.54 -10.80
N ILE A 71 7.80 -14.90 -9.64
CA ILE A 71 7.10 -13.64 -9.46
C ILE A 71 8.10 -12.55 -9.09
N THR A 72 7.88 -11.37 -9.66
CA THR A 72 8.68 -10.17 -9.36
C THR A 72 7.85 -9.27 -8.46
N ILE A 73 8.40 -8.97 -7.29
CA ILE A 73 7.80 -8.05 -6.32
C ILE A 73 8.53 -6.72 -6.43
N PRO A 74 7.85 -5.65 -6.88
CA PRO A 74 8.48 -4.35 -6.99
C PRO A 74 8.80 -3.75 -5.62
N PRO A 75 9.75 -2.80 -5.54
CA PRO A 75 10.14 -2.17 -4.28
C PRO A 75 9.04 -1.29 -3.66
N SER A 76 8.09 -0.82 -4.46
CA SER A 76 7.02 0.08 -4.03
C SER A 76 5.64 -0.42 -4.49
N PRO A 77 4.59 -0.29 -3.66
CA PRO A 77 4.65 -0.02 -2.21
C PRO A 77 5.43 -1.08 -1.42
N ASN A 78 6.04 -0.67 -0.30
CA ASN A 78 6.72 -1.60 0.60
C ASN A 78 5.67 -2.45 1.33
N ILE A 79 5.59 -3.73 0.96
CA ILE A 79 4.62 -4.67 1.52
C ILE A 79 5.29 -5.84 2.22
N THR A 80 4.58 -6.42 3.18
CA THR A 80 4.88 -7.74 3.74
C THR A 80 3.64 -8.62 3.60
N ALA A 81 3.74 -9.69 2.83
CA ALA A 81 2.68 -10.68 2.68
C ALA A 81 2.96 -11.89 3.56
N LEU A 82 2.06 -12.12 4.52
CA LEU A 82 2.05 -13.25 5.43
C LEU A 82 1.02 -14.27 4.96
N VAL A 83 1.38 -15.55 5.02
CA VAL A 83 0.45 -16.62 4.67
C VAL A 83 -0.14 -17.20 5.95
N ASN A 84 -1.46 -17.08 6.11
CA ASN A 84 -2.17 -17.55 7.29
C ASN A 84 -2.76 -18.93 7.04
N GLN A 85 -2.24 -19.92 7.76
CA GLN A 85 -2.82 -21.25 7.85
C GLN A 85 -3.54 -21.41 9.18
N PRO A 86 -4.69 -22.11 9.21
CA PRO A 86 -5.30 -22.93 8.14
C PRO A 86 -6.34 -22.18 7.29
N GLU A 87 -6.44 -20.86 7.38
CA GLU A 87 -7.60 -20.11 6.87
C GLU A 87 -7.57 -19.88 5.34
N ASN A 88 -6.51 -20.26 4.63
CA ASN A 88 -6.33 -20.08 3.19
C ASN A 88 -6.41 -18.62 2.74
N TYR A 89 -5.80 -17.70 3.51
CA TYR A 89 -5.64 -16.30 3.12
C TYR A 89 -4.17 -15.87 3.20
N ILE A 90 -3.82 -14.92 2.35
CA ILE A 90 -2.62 -14.11 2.47
C ILE A 90 -3.04 -12.78 3.10
N THR A 91 -2.35 -12.37 4.16
CA THR A 91 -2.47 -11.02 4.71
C THR A 91 -1.32 -10.17 4.19
N VAL A 92 -1.64 -9.19 3.36
CA VAL A 92 -0.71 -8.14 2.94
C VAL A 92 -0.76 -7.00 3.95
N ILE A 93 0.39 -6.67 4.51
CA ILE A 93 0.57 -5.57 5.45
C ILE A 93 1.22 -4.41 4.69
N TYR A 94 0.54 -3.26 4.72
CA TYR A 94 1.01 -2.01 4.16
C TYR A 94 0.70 -0.87 5.13
N ASN A 95 1.72 -0.13 5.59
CA ASN A 95 1.58 1.01 6.49
C ASN A 95 0.66 0.75 7.72
N GLY A 96 0.76 -0.45 8.32
CA GLY A 96 -0.07 -0.87 9.45
C GLY A 96 -1.48 -1.37 9.09
N GLN A 97 -1.94 -1.16 7.86
CA GLN A 97 -3.20 -1.71 7.35
C GLN A 97 -3.00 -3.16 6.87
N GLN A 98 -4.03 -3.98 7.07
CA GLN A 98 -4.04 -5.40 6.69
C GLN A 98 -5.07 -5.65 5.59
N ILE A 99 -4.64 -6.30 4.52
CA ILE A 99 -5.49 -6.71 3.40
C ILE A 99 -5.47 -8.23 3.33
N GLN A 100 -6.61 -8.87 3.55
CA GLN A 100 -6.75 -10.32 3.41
C GLN A 100 -7.19 -10.69 1.99
N ILE A 101 -6.48 -11.64 1.39
CA ILE A 101 -6.69 -12.13 0.02
C ILE A 101 -6.76 -13.64 0.06
N LYS A 102 -7.85 -14.21 -0.47
CA LYS A 102 -8.10 -15.65 -0.41
C LYS A 102 -7.23 -16.41 -1.43
N VAL A 103 -6.71 -17.55 -1.01
CA VAL A 103 -6.01 -18.51 -1.87
C VAL A 103 -6.71 -19.86 -1.87
N ILE A 104 -6.45 -20.65 -2.90
CA ILE A 104 -7.00 -22.00 -3.12
C ILE A 104 -6.24 -23.06 -2.30
N PRO A 105 -4.89 -23.16 -2.34
CA PRO A 105 -4.16 -24.20 -1.62
C PRO A 105 -4.38 -24.17 -0.10
N THR A 106 -4.55 -25.35 0.47
CA THR A 106 -4.64 -25.60 1.92
C THR A 106 -3.28 -25.85 2.57
N ASN A 107 -2.31 -26.35 1.79
CA ASN A 107 -0.97 -26.67 2.25
C ASN A 107 0.05 -25.75 1.61
N LEU A 108 0.47 -24.73 2.36
CA LEU A 108 1.45 -23.75 1.95
C LEU A 108 2.70 -23.92 2.81
N ASN A 109 3.89 -23.87 2.23
CA ASN A 109 5.14 -23.82 2.99
C ASN A 109 5.88 -22.57 2.53
N THR A 110 5.76 -21.50 3.32
CA THR A 110 6.12 -20.16 2.84
C THR A 110 7.03 -19.46 3.81
N SER A 111 8.03 -18.79 3.27
CA SER A 111 8.62 -17.62 3.93
C SER A 111 7.76 -16.38 3.62
N ASN A 112 7.83 -15.36 4.49
CA ASN A 112 7.20 -14.07 4.21
C ASN A 112 7.68 -13.53 2.85
N ILE A 113 6.75 -13.02 2.05
CA ILE A 113 7.07 -12.34 0.78
C ILE A 113 7.13 -10.85 1.11
N THR A 114 8.25 -10.22 0.80
CA THR A 114 8.48 -8.81 1.11
C THR A 114 8.98 -8.08 -0.11
N SER A 115 8.61 -6.81 -0.23
CA SER A 115 9.32 -5.87 -1.11
C SER A 115 10.72 -5.57 -0.55
N ASP A 116 11.57 -4.94 -1.35
CA ASP A 116 12.85 -4.43 -0.85
C ASP A 116 12.59 -3.35 0.22
N PRO A 117 13.06 -3.55 1.47
CA PRO A 117 12.87 -2.57 2.53
C PRO A 117 13.53 -1.22 2.23
N ASN A 118 14.53 -1.17 1.33
CA ASN A 118 15.18 0.07 0.90
C ASN A 118 14.43 0.76 -0.25
N GLY A 119 13.45 0.10 -0.86
CA GLY A 119 12.66 0.65 -1.96
C GLY A 119 13.44 0.81 -3.27
N VAL A 120 14.53 0.05 -3.48
CA VAL A 120 15.45 0.24 -4.62
C VAL A 120 15.30 -0.84 -5.68
N SER A 121 15.17 -2.10 -5.27
CA SER A 121 15.25 -3.24 -6.18
C SER A 121 14.00 -4.11 -6.17
N ASP A 122 13.70 -4.70 -7.32
CA ASP A 122 12.74 -5.79 -7.43
C ASP A 122 13.28 -7.04 -6.71
N ILE A 123 12.40 -7.77 -6.02
CA ILE A 123 12.74 -9.08 -5.44
C ILE A 123 12.01 -10.17 -6.21
N ILE A 124 12.77 -11.18 -6.65
CA ILE A 124 12.21 -12.34 -7.35
C ILE A 124 11.96 -13.45 -6.35
N TYR A 125 10.75 -13.99 -6.36
CA TYR A 125 10.39 -15.19 -5.61
C TYR A 125 10.00 -16.30 -6.59
N THR A 126 10.47 -17.51 -6.32
CA THR A 126 10.02 -18.72 -7.00
C THR A 126 8.90 -19.35 -6.19
N VAL A 127 7.76 -19.55 -6.84
CA VAL A 127 6.61 -20.27 -6.31
C VAL A 127 6.55 -21.62 -7.02
N SER A 128 6.56 -22.73 -6.27
CA SER A 128 6.60 -24.08 -6.84
C SER A 128 5.67 -25.05 -6.12
N ASN A 129 5.11 -26.01 -6.85
CA ASN A 129 4.27 -27.07 -6.27
C ASN A 129 5.10 -28.35 -6.15
N GLN A 130 5.35 -28.78 -4.91
CA GLN A 130 5.99 -30.06 -4.65
C GLN A 130 4.98 -30.97 -3.96
N ASN A 131 4.48 -31.95 -4.74
CA ASN A 131 3.58 -32.98 -4.24
C ASN A 131 2.29 -32.46 -3.56
N GLY A 132 1.71 -31.37 -4.09
CA GLY A 132 0.48 -30.76 -3.57
C GLY A 132 0.68 -29.67 -2.53
N THR A 133 1.92 -29.45 -2.07
CA THR A 133 2.29 -28.33 -1.20
C THR A 133 2.94 -27.24 -2.03
N VAL A 134 2.48 -25.99 -1.90
CA VAL A 134 3.10 -24.86 -2.60
C VAL A 134 4.21 -24.26 -1.73
N TYR A 135 5.41 -24.21 -2.28
CA TYR A 135 6.61 -23.64 -1.67
C TYR A 135 6.88 -22.27 -2.26
N ILE A 136 7.30 -21.34 -1.40
CA ILE A 136 7.70 -20.00 -1.81
C ILE A 136 9.10 -19.72 -1.30
N LYS A 137 10.02 -19.45 -2.23
CA LYS A 137 11.43 -19.21 -1.93
C LYS A 137 11.90 -17.92 -2.61
N LYS A 138 12.60 -17.08 -1.86
CA LYS A 138 13.34 -15.93 -2.41
C LYS A 138 14.52 -16.43 -3.24
N ASN A 139 14.66 -15.92 -4.47
CA ASN A 139 15.79 -16.21 -5.34
C ASN A 139 17.01 -15.35 -4.96
#